data_AF-A0A9Q1LXE8-F1
#
_entry.id   AF-A0A9Q1LXE8-F1
#
_cell.length_a   1.000
_cell.length_b   1.000
_cell.length_c   1.000
_cell.angle_alpha   90.00
_cell.angle_beta   90.00
_cell.angle_gamma   90.00
#
_symmetry.space_group_name_H-M   'P 1'
#
loop_
_entity.id
_entity.type
_entity.pdbx_description
1 polymer ?
#
loop_
_entity_poly.entity_id
_entity_poly.type
_entity_poly.pdbx_seq_one_letter_code
_entity_poly.pdbx_strand_id
1 'polypeptide(L)'
;MFRDWEDDSNDLIEVDVFSINRAVAIRYTSSATHIAPNEVYQKARSVGAHCHSNVCNLTWNIPLDLGFRYLVRLYFCEIEPVMTNEGERNFTIVINNQNAEDEADVIKWSGGHGISIYRDYVAIMEGDRREGKHKLSIFLQPKFATISNHSNTILNGLEVFKISNPDNNLGSVSPVDPVTTSAPEQSVPFATKNKIATVLTLIVTLINVPVYYIRCNSEINSGRTNNRISSGEHQCRQFSLDEMVRSINNFDPQLVIECGGYGTVYKGDIDGGETTVAVKRLKSGSSQGENEFWTEIKMLSTHC
;
A
#
# COMPACT_ATOMS: atom_id res chain seq x y z
N MET A 1 -22.23 0.71 -17.50
CA MET A 1 -21.06 1.60 -17.31
C MET A 1 -20.31 1.63 -18.62
N PHE A 2 -20.13 2.80 -19.23
CA PHE A 2 -19.34 2.96 -20.46
C PHE A 2 -17.85 3.05 -20.10
N ARG A 3 -17.28 1.92 -19.65
CA ARG A 3 -15.84 1.78 -19.38
C ARG A 3 -15.20 1.05 -20.55
N ASP A 4 -14.05 1.55 -20.98
CA ASP A 4 -13.22 0.90 -21.99
C ASP A 4 -12.18 0.02 -21.31
N TRP A 5 -11.99 -1.18 -21.86
CA TRP A 5 -10.97 -2.14 -21.41
C TRP A 5 -9.95 -2.30 -22.52
N GLU A 6 -8.71 -1.93 -22.23
CA GLU A 6 -7.60 -1.99 -23.17
C GLU A 6 -6.74 -3.24 -22.94
N ASP A 7 -5.97 -3.61 -23.96
CA ASP A 7 -5.01 -4.70 -23.87
C ASP A 7 -3.78 -4.25 -23.07
N ASP A 8 -3.27 -5.13 -22.20
CA ASP A 8 -2.23 -4.83 -21.24
C ASP A 8 -0.79 -4.86 -21.81
N SER A 9 -0.63 -5.17 -23.10
CA SER A 9 0.70 -5.36 -23.73
C SER A 9 1.62 -4.13 -23.66
N ASN A 10 1.07 -2.90 -23.53
CA ASN A 10 1.89 -1.69 -23.43
C ASN A 10 2.55 -1.49 -22.06
N ASP A 11 1.93 -2.03 -21.00
CA ASP A 11 2.39 -1.86 -19.62
C ASP A 11 3.16 -3.09 -19.11
N LEU A 12 3.09 -4.21 -19.83
CA LEU A 12 3.67 -5.49 -19.45
C LEU A 12 5.18 -5.56 -19.81
N ILE A 13 5.99 -6.12 -18.90
CA ILE A 13 7.36 -6.54 -19.20
C ILE A 13 7.32 -7.99 -19.73
N GLU A 14 7.62 -8.17 -21.01
CA GLU A 14 7.53 -9.47 -21.67
C GLU A 14 8.77 -10.34 -21.43
N VAL A 15 8.73 -11.16 -20.38
CA VAL A 15 9.63 -12.32 -20.22
C VAL A 15 8.78 -13.55 -19.86
N ASP A 16 8.72 -14.54 -20.73
CA ASP A 16 8.00 -15.82 -20.55
C ASP A 16 6.51 -15.69 -20.18
N VAL A 17 5.83 -14.67 -20.71
CA VAL A 17 4.40 -14.42 -20.50
C VAL A 17 3.57 -15.04 -21.62
N PHE A 18 2.46 -15.68 -21.25
CA PHE A 18 1.48 -16.25 -22.18
C PHE A 18 0.09 -15.67 -21.94
N SER A 19 -0.64 -15.48 -23.04
CA SER A 19 -2.06 -15.14 -23.02
C SER A 19 -2.90 -16.41 -23.05
N ILE A 20 -3.86 -16.49 -22.14
CA ILE A 20 -4.86 -17.55 -22.08
C ILE A 20 -6.20 -16.93 -22.50
N ASN A 21 -6.90 -17.60 -23.41
CA ASN A 21 -8.24 -17.21 -23.82
C ASN A 21 -9.12 -18.47 -23.84
N ARG A 22 -10.16 -18.50 -23.02
CA ARG A 22 -11.06 -19.65 -22.88
C ARG A 22 -12.51 -19.18 -22.83
N ALA A 23 -13.35 -19.84 -23.64
CA ALA A 23 -14.80 -19.63 -23.63
C ALA A 23 -15.46 -20.35 -22.43
N VAL A 24 -15.15 -19.91 -21.21
CA VAL A 24 -15.75 -20.40 -19.97
C VAL A 24 -16.98 -19.57 -19.61
N ALA A 25 -18.02 -20.22 -19.07
CA ALA A 25 -19.19 -19.51 -18.54
C ALA A 25 -18.85 -18.89 -17.18
N ILE A 26 -18.83 -17.56 -17.12
CA ILE A 26 -18.43 -16.81 -15.92
C ILE A 26 -19.60 -16.69 -14.94
N ARG A 27 -19.33 -17.01 -13.67
CA ARG A 27 -20.26 -16.84 -12.55
C ARG A 27 -19.73 -15.75 -11.62
N TYR A 28 -20.56 -14.79 -11.27
CA TYR A 28 -20.15 -13.68 -10.40
C TYR A 28 -20.31 -14.06 -8.93
N THR A 29 -19.27 -13.83 -8.10
CA THR A 29 -19.33 -14.02 -6.63
C THR A 29 -20.31 -13.05 -5.95
N SER A 30 -20.50 -11.86 -6.52
CA SER A 30 -21.45 -10.86 -6.03
C SER A 30 -22.66 -10.75 -6.96
N SER A 31 -23.76 -10.20 -6.46
CA SER A 31 -24.95 -9.85 -7.26
C SER A 31 -24.69 -8.73 -8.29
N ALA A 32 -23.49 -8.13 -8.30
CA ALA A 32 -23.11 -7.03 -9.17
C ALA A 32 -22.36 -7.50 -10.43
N THR A 33 -23.10 -7.98 -11.43
CA THR A 33 -22.56 -8.33 -12.77
C THR A 33 -21.94 -7.15 -13.51
N HIS A 34 -22.11 -5.93 -13.02
CA HIS A 34 -21.57 -4.70 -13.60
C HIS A 34 -20.09 -4.44 -13.22
N ILE A 35 -19.48 -5.25 -12.37
CA ILE A 35 -18.10 -5.04 -11.88
C ILE A 35 -17.07 -5.07 -13.01
N ALA A 36 -17.13 -6.07 -13.88
CA ALA A 36 -16.34 -6.17 -15.11
C ALA A 36 -17.07 -7.10 -16.09
N PRO A 37 -16.95 -6.88 -17.40
CA PRO A 37 -17.64 -7.70 -18.40
C PRO A 37 -16.99 -9.09 -18.50
N ASN A 38 -17.72 -10.08 -19.03
CA ASN A 38 -17.27 -11.47 -19.11
C ASN A 38 -15.94 -11.62 -19.87
N GLU A 39 -15.75 -10.79 -20.89
CA GLU A 39 -14.58 -10.80 -21.76
C GLU A 39 -13.27 -10.55 -21.00
N VAL A 40 -13.33 -9.84 -19.88
CA VAL A 40 -12.18 -9.65 -18.97
C VAL A 40 -11.85 -10.98 -18.30
N TYR A 41 -12.84 -11.65 -17.70
CA TYR A 41 -12.62 -12.90 -16.97
C TYR A 41 -12.34 -14.10 -17.89
N GLN A 42 -12.70 -14.05 -19.17
CA GLN A 42 -12.42 -15.12 -20.15
C GLN A 42 -10.99 -15.08 -20.71
N LYS A 43 -10.25 -14.01 -20.42
CA LYS A 43 -8.85 -13.85 -20.80
C LYS A 43 -7.99 -13.78 -19.55
N ALA A 44 -6.74 -14.21 -19.66
CA ALA A 44 -5.77 -14.05 -18.60
C ALA A 44 -4.33 -13.98 -19.12
N ARG A 45 -3.45 -13.38 -18.33
CA ARG A 45 -2.00 -13.52 -18.47
C ARG A 45 -1.49 -14.49 -17.41
N SER A 46 -0.53 -15.33 -17.80
CA SER A 46 0.17 -16.26 -16.91
C SER A 46 1.64 -16.33 -17.28
N VAL A 47 2.48 -16.67 -16.30
CA VAL A 47 3.85 -17.15 -16.53
C VAL A 47 3.79 -18.54 -17.19
N GLY A 48 4.66 -18.79 -18.18
CA GLY A 48 4.71 -20.05 -18.92
C GLY A 48 5.26 -21.24 -18.14
N ALA A 49 4.89 -22.45 -18.59
CA ALA A 49 5.27 -23.74 -17.98
C ALA A 49 6.79 -24.02 -17.95
N HIS A 50 7.58 -23.35 -18.79
CA HIS A 50 9.04 -23.54 -18.83
C HIS A 50 9.79 -22.60 -17.88
N CYS A 51 9.08 -21.81 -17.09
CA CYS A 51 9.68 -21.02 -16.03
C CYS A 51 10.04 -21.92 -14.84
N HIS A 52 11.31 -22.28 -14.72
CA HIS A 52 11.86 -23.13 -13.65
C HIS A 52 12.69 -22.34 -12.63
N SER A 53 12.63 -21.01 -12.64
CA SER A 53 13.45 -20.16 -11.77
C SER A 53 12.62 -19.11 -11.04
N ASN A 54 13.12 -18.64 -9.90
CA ASN A 54 12.54 -17.53 -9.13
C ASN A 54 12.58 -16.17 -9.85
N VAL A 55 12.96 -16.14 -11.13
CA VAL A 55 13.19 -14.93 -11.93
C VAL A 55 12.00 -14.58 -12.82
N CYS A 56 11.09 -15.51 -13.13
CA CYS A 56 9.97 -15.20 -14.00
C CYS A 56 8.79 -14.66 -13.18
N ASN A 57 8.73 -13.33 -13.15
CA ASN A 57 7.65 -12.59 -12.54
C ASN A 57 6.83 -11.95 -13.65
N LEU A 58 5.52 -12.10 -13.58
CA LEU A 58 4.62 -11.38 -14.48
C LEU A 58 4.51 -9.94 -13.99
N THR A 59 5.09 -8.99 -14.72
CA THR A 59 5.29 -7.61 -14.21
C THR A 59 4.62 -6.57 -15.10
N TRP A 60 3.81 -5.70 -14.51
CA TRP A 60 3.27 -4.50 -15.14
C TRP A 60 3.90 -3.25 -14.55
N ASN A 61 4.19 -2.27 -15.39
CA ASN A 61 4.80 -1.00 -15.04
C ASN A 61 3.92 0.16 -15.51
N ILE A 62 3.16 0.75 -14.59
CA ILE A 62 2.16 1.75 -14.95
C ILE A 62 2.69 3.14 -14.56
N PRO A 63 2.82 4.10 -15.50
CA PRO A 63 3.33 5.43 -15.19
C PRO A 63 2.27 6.28 -14.47
N LEU A 64 2.48 6.53 -13.18
CA LEU A 64 1.57 7.26 -12.28
C LEU A 64 2.22 8.53 -11.73
N ASP A 65 1.39 9.49 -11.29
CA ASP A 65 1.86 10.72 -10.66
C ASP A 65 2.24 10.48 -9.19
N LEU A 66 3.37 11.06 -8.77
CA LEU A 66 3.82 11.03 -7.38
C LEU A 66 2.97 11.90 -6.45
N GLY A 67 3.07 11.64 -5.15
CA GLY A 67 2.35 12.33 -4.09
C GLY A 67 0.89 11.91 -3.95
N PHE A 68 0.46 10.83 -4.61
CA PHE A 68 -0.92 10.32 -4.55
C PHE A 68 -0.98 8.88 -4.02
N ARG A 69 -2.15 8.54 -3.49
CA ARG A 69 -2.55 7.15 -3.23
C ARG A 69 -3.32 6.62 -4.43
N TYR A 70 -3.16 5.33 -4.71
CA TYR A 70 -3.85 4.66 -5.79
C TYR A 70 -4.54 3.40 -5.29
N LEU A 71 -5.79 3.20 -5.70
CA LEU A 71 -6.49 1.93 -5.55
C LEU A 71 -6.14 1.06 -6.75
N VAL A 72 -5.50 -0.06 -6.50
CA VAL A 72 -5.17 -1.09 -7.49
C VAL A 72 -6.18 -2.21 -7.33
N ARG A 73 -7.03 -2.42 -8.34
CA ARG A 73 -8.01 -3.51 -8.37
C ARG A 73 -7.55 -4.58 -9.34
N LEU A 74 -7.28 -5.77 -8.81
CA LEU A 74 -6.88 -6.94 -9.58
C LEU A 74 -8.07 -7.87 -9.78
N TYR A 75 -8.31 -8.29 -11.01
CA TYR A 75 -9.41 -9.16 -11.41
C TYR A 75 -8.92 -10.58 -11.65
N PHE A 76 -9.60 -11.54 -11.04
CA PHE A 76 -9.26 -12.95 -11.10
C PHE A 76 -10.47 -13.82 -11.45
N CYS A 77 -10.24 -14.83 -12.27
CA CYS A 77 -11.15 -15.93 -12.52
C CYS A 77 -10.31 -17.12 -13.00
N GLU A 78 -10.39 -18.24 -12.28
CA GLU A 78 -9.71 -19.46 -12.72
C GLU A 78 -10.46 -20.05 -13.91
N ILE A 79 -9.82 -20.03 -15.08
CA ILE A 79 -10.39 -20.43 -16.36
C ILE A 79 -9.71 -21.66 -16.94
N GLU A 80 -8.60 -22.12 -16.36
CA GLU A 80 -7.93 -23.33 -16.80
C GLU A 80 -8.61 -24.57 -16.24
N PRO A 81 -9.03 -25.53 -17.09
CA PRO A 81 -9.83 -26.67 -16.65
C PRO A 81 -9.08 -27.65 -15.75
N VAL A 82 -7.75 -27.56 -15.71
CA VAL A 82 -6.90 -28.44 -14.89
C VAL A 82 -6.80 -27.92 -13.45
N MET A 83 -7.04 -26.63 -13.22
CA MET A 83 -6.94 -25.98 -11.91
C MET A 83 -8.32 -25.90 -11.28
N THR A 84 -8.66 -26.88 -10.45
CA THR A 84 -10.00 -27.06 -9.89
C THR A 84 -10.02 -27.08 -8.38
N ASN A 85 -8.90 -27.39 -7.74
CA ASN A 85 -8.80 -27.54 -6.29
C ASN A 85 -7.98 -26.41 -5.66
N GLU A 86 -8.29 -26.10 -4.40
CA GLU A 86 -7.50 -25.20 -3.57
C GLU A 86 -6.06 -25.73 -3.43
N GLY A 87 -5.09 -24.83 -3.48
CA GLY A 87 -3.66 -25.12 -3.35
C GLY A 87 -2.97 -25.58 -4.63
N GLU A 88 -3.70 -25.83 -5.74
CA GLU A 88 -3.08 -26.22 -7.02
C GLU A 88 -2.33 -25.08 -7.68
N ARG A 89 -2.84 -23.84 -7.55
CA ARG A 89 -2.17 -22.62 -8.01
C ARG A 89 -1.98 -21.66 -6.84
N ASN A 90 -0.73 -21.38 -6.51
CA ASN A 90 -0.35 -20.44 -5.47
C ASN A 90 0.74 -19.49 -5.96
N PHE A 91 0.55 -18.20 -5.73
CA PHE A 91 1.49 -17.16 -6.11
C PHE A 91 1.45 -15.99 -5.13
N THR A 92 2.48 -15.16 -5.17
CA THR A 92 2.60 -13.94 -4.38
C THR A 92 2.28 -12.74 -5.26
N ILE A 93 1.55 -11.78 -4.72
CA ILE A 93 1.27 -10.48 -5.33
C ILE A 93 2.16 -9.45 -4.66
N VAL A 94 3.01 -8.78 -5.45
CA VAL A 94 3.89 -7.73 -4.95
C VAL A 94 3.57 -6.43 -5.68
N ILE A 95 3.35 -5.36 -4.91
CA ILE A 95 3.02 -4.04 -5.42
C ILE A 95 4.07 -3.07 -4.88
N ASN A 96 4.77 -2.36 -5.77
CA ASN A 96 5.83 -1.42 -5.43
C ASN A 96 6.90 -2.01 -4.47
N ASN A 97 7.36 -3.22 -4.77
CA ASN A 97 8.30 -4.02 -3.96
C ASN A 97 7.82 -4.37 -2.54
N GLN A 98 6.54 -4.19 -2.24
CA GLN A 98 5.92 -4.61 -0.97
C GLN A 98 5.02 -5.82 -1.22
N ASN A 99 5.15 -6.84 -0.36
CA ASN A 99 4.29 -8.03 -0.42
C ASN A 99 2.85 -7.61 -0.08
N ALA A 100 1.97 -7.68 -1.07
CA ALA A 100 0.57 -7.33 -0.93
C ALA A 100 -0.30 -8.56 -0.63
N GLU A 101 0.09 -9.73 -1.13
CA GLU A 101 -0.53 -11.01 -0.83
C GLU A 101 0.51 -12.11 -0.93
N ASP A 102 0.67 -12.89 0.15
CA ASP A 102 1.71 -13.91 0.19
C ASP A 102 1.25 -15.22 -0.45
N GLU A 103 0.00 -15.61 -0.24
CA GLU A 103 -0.58 -16.89 -0.69
C GLU A 103 -1.87 -16.68 -1.48
N ALA A 104 -1.73 -16.18 -2.70
CA ALA A 104 -2.84 -15.96 -3.61
C ALA A 104 -3.32 -17.28 -4.21
N ASP A 105 -4.57 -17.64 -3.91
CA ASP A 105 -5.27 -18.80 -4.46
C ASP A 105 -6.66 -18.39 -4.94
N VAL A 106 -6.83 -18.37 -6.26
CA VAL A 106 -8.06 -17.91 -6.90
C VAL A 106 -9.23 -18.87 -6.65
N ILE A 107 -8.99 -20.18 -6.57
CA ILE A 107 -10.05 -21.16 -6.28
C ILE A 107 -10.54 -20.99 -4.85
N LYS A 108 -9.62 -20.88 -3.89
CA LYS A 108 -9.94 -20.62 -2.48
C LYS A 108 -10.74 -19.33 -2.29
N TRP A 109 -10.41 -18.29 -3.06
CA TRP A 109 -11.10 -17.00 -2.99
C TRP A 109 -12.49 -17.02 -3.62
N SER A 110 -12.60 -17.58 -4.83
CA SER A 110 -13.82 -17.52 -5.64
C SER A 110 -14.80 -18.64 -5.32
N GLY A 111 -14.34 -19.73 -4.69
CA GLY A 111 -15.12 -20.93 -4.39
C GLY A 111 -15.21 -21.92 -5.55
N GLY A 112 -14.49 -21.70 -6.66
CA GLY A 112 -14.41 -22.68 -7.75
C GLY A 112 -14.06 -22.11 -9.13
N HIS A 113 -13.85 -23.03 -10.07
CA HIS A 113 -13.56 -22.74 -11.47
C HIS A 113 -14.67 -21.91 -12.15
N GLY A 114 -14.28 -20.94 -12.97
CA GLY A 114 -15.21 -20.07 -13.71
C GLY A 114 -15.94 -19.06 -12.83
N ILE A 115 -15.56 -18.90 -11.57
CA ILE A 115 -16.16 -17.94 -10.66
C ILE A 115 -15.25 -16.69 -10.56
N SER A 116 -15.80 -15.52 -10.82
CA SER A 116 -15.05 -14.26 -10.86
C SER A 116 -14.90 -13.64 -9.46
N ILE A 117 -13.71 -13.13 -9.16
CA ILE A 117 -13.44 -12.32 -7.96
C ILE A 117 -12.50 -11.16 -8.28
N TYR A 118 -12.47 -10.14 -7.42
CA TYR A 118 -11.49 -9.08 -7.48
C TYR A 118 -10.87 -8.82 -6.11
N ARG A 119 -9.68 -8.23 -6.08
CA ARG A 119 -8.98 -7.81 -4.86
C ARG A 119 -8.51 -6.37 -5.00
N ASP A 120 -8.69 -5.61 -3.93
CA ASP A 120 -8.36 -4.18 -3.86
C ASP A 120 -7.15 -3.97 -2.96
N TYR A 121 -6.17 -3.23 -3.47
CA TYR A 121 -4.94 -2.87 -2.76
C TYR A 121 -4.73 -1.36 -2.84
N VAL A 122 -4.09 -0.78 -1.83
CA VAL A 122 -3.72 0.64 -1.84
C VAL A 122 -2.21 0.77 -2.03
N ALA A 123 -1.81 1.45 -3.09
CA ALA A 123 -0.41 1.78 -3.36
C ALA A 123 -0.16 3.27 -3.11
N ILE A 124 0.93 3.59 -2.41
CA ILE A 124 1.35 4.96 -2.15
C ILE A 124 2.54 5.27 -3.06
N MET A 125 2.40 6.30 -3.90
CA MET A 125 3.48 6.79 -4.77
C MET A 125 4.10 8.01 -4.11
N GLU A 126 5.06 7.80 -3.20
CA GLU A 126 5.74 8.88 -2.48
C GLU A 126 6.69 9.69 -3.37
N GLY A 127 6.78 11.00 -3.13
CA GLY A 127 7.73 11.90 -3.81
C GLY A 127 7.11 13.24 -4.20
N ASP A 128 7.93 14.14 -4.75
CA ASP A 128 7.46 15.47 -5.18
C ASP A 128 6.65 15.34 -6.49
N ARG A 129 5.46 15.95 -6.51
CA ARG A 129 4.57 16.03 -7.68
C ARG A 129 5.22 16.70 -8.89
N ARG A 130 6.31 17.45 -8.69
CA ARG A 130 7.09 18.12 -9.74
C ARG A 130 8.08 17.19 -10.44
N GLU A 131 8.40 16.04 -9.86
CA GLU A 131 9.35 15.08 -10.42
C GLU A 131 8.76 14.25 -11.59
N GLY A 132 7.48 14.48 -11.91
CA GLY A 132 6.80 13.83 -13.03
C GLY A 132 6.28 12.42 -12.69
N LYS A 133 6.09 11.61 -13.73
CA LYS A 133 5.49 10.27 -13.59
C LYS A 133 6.53 9.23 -13.20
N HIS A 134 6.19 8.41 -12.22
CA HIS A 134 6.97 7.25 -11.79
C HIS A 134 6.20 5.96 -12.05
N LYS A 135 6.92 4.88 -12.31
CA LYS A 135 6.32 3.59 -12.64
C LYS A 135 5.90 2.88 -11.36
N LEU A 136 4.62 2.60 -11.23
CA LEU A 136 4.11 1.61 -10.29
C LEU A 136 4.38 0.22 -10.85
N SER A 137 5.22 -0.55 -10.17
CA SER A 137 5.47 -1.95 -10.51
C SER A 137 4.51 -2.86 -9.77
N ILE A 138 3.77 -3.69 -10.50
CA ILE A 138 2.96 -4.78 -9.97
C ILE A 138 3.54 -6.06 -10.53
N PHE A 139 3.88 -7.02 -9.68
CA PHE A 139 4.32 -8.33 -10.19
C PHE A 139 3.74 -9.52 -9.43
N LEU A 140 3.44 -10.57 -10.21
CA LEU A 140 3.00 -11.86 -9.70
C LEU A 140 4.16 -12.85 -9.75
N GLN A 141 4.49 -13.42 -8.59
CA GLN A 141 5.58 -14.38 -8.44
C GLN A 141 5.01 -15.76 -8.10
N PRO A 142 5.28 -16.80 -8.91
CA PRO A 142 4.81 -18.14 -8.61
C PRO A 142 5.47 -18.73 -7.36
N LYS A 143 4.69 -19.38 -6.50
CA LYS A 143 5.22 -20.17 -5.38
C LYS A 143 5.36 -21.62 -5.83
N PHE A 144 6.57 -22.03 -6.20
CA PHE A 144 6.87 -23.39 -6.65
C PHE A 144 6.79 -24.39 -5.49
N ALA A 145 5.59 -24.88 -5.17
CA ALA A 145 5.40 -25.91 -4.15
C ALA A 145 5.56 -27.33 -4.72
N THR A 146 5.31 -27.55 -6.01
CA THR A 146 5.50 -28.85 -6.67
C THR A 146 5.85 -28.67 -8.15
N ILE A 147 6.60 -29.62 -8.71
CA ILE A 147 7.02 -29.70 -10.12
C ILE A 147 5.79 -30.03 -10.98
N SER A 148 4.83 -29.11 -11.09
CA SER A 148 3.72 -29.24 -12.01
C SER A 148 4.03 -28.41 -13.26
N ASN A 149 3.90 -29.02 -14.45
CA ASN A 149 4.16 -28.40 -15.76
C ASN A 149 3.12 -27.35 -16.16
N HIS A 150 2.49 -26.70 -15.19
CA HIS A 150 1.38 -25.79 -15.43
C HIS A 150 1.79 -24.35 -15.17
N SER A 151 1.06 -23.45 -15.81
CA SER A 151 0.99 -22.03 -15.51
C SER A 151 0.86 -21.79 -14.00
N ASN A 152 1.70 -20.94 -13.44
CA ASN A 152 1.82 -20.81 -11.98
C ASN A 152 1.23 -19.50 -11.43
N THR A 153 0.87 -18.55 -12.28
CA THR A 153 0.23 -17.27 -11.91
C THR A 153 -0.95 -16.99 -12.83
N ILE A 154 -1.89 -16.14 -12.43
CA ILE A 154 -3.00 -15.76 -13.30
C ILE A 154 -3.49 -14.35 -12.96
N LEU A 155 -3.71 -13.53 -13.98
CA LEU A 155 -4.43 -12.26 -13.86
C LEU A 155 -5.33 -12.05 -15.08
N ASN A 156 -6.59 -11.71 -14.83
CA ASN A 156 -7.60 -11.54 -15.89
C ASN A 156 -7.79 -10.07 -16.29
N GLY A 157 -7.57 -9.15 -15.35
CA GLY A 157 -7.67 -7.72 -15.60
C GLY A 157 -7.12 -6.88 -14.45
N LEU A 158 -6.94 -5.60 -14.71
CA LEU A 158 -6.38 -4.64 -13.78
C LEU A 158 -7.03 -3.27 -13.99
N GLU A 159 -7.41 -2.61 -12.90
CA GLU A 159 -7.78 -1.19 -12.90
C GLU A 159 -6.95 -0.46 -11.85
N VAL A 160 -6.54 0.78 -12.15
CA VAL A 160 -5.82 1.64 -11.22
C VAL A 160 -6.55 2.97 -11.10
N PHE A 161 -6.99 3.31 -9.90
CA PHE A 161 -7.72 4.55 -9.62
C PHE A 161 -6.87 5.48 -8.75
N LYS A 162 -6.68 6.72 -9.19
CA LYS A 162 -6.08 7.75 -8.35
C LYS A 162 -7.06 8.17 -7.25
N ILE A 163 -6.60 8.16 -6.01
CA ILE A 163 -7.36 8.61 -4.84
C ILE A 163 -6.96 10.06 -4.56
N SER A 164 -7.93 10.90 -4.21
CA SER A 164 -7.69 12.30 -3.87
C SER A 164 -6.70 12.43 -2.71
N ASN A 165 -5.80 13.39 -2.84
CA ASN A 165 -4.90 13.77 -1.75
C ASN A 165 -5.65 14.44 -0.60
N PRO A 166 -5.03 14.63 0.57
CA PRO A 166 -5.62 15.37 1.70
C PRO A 166 -6.14 16.76 1.31
N ASP A 167 -5.54 17.41 0.30
CA ASP A 167 -5.99 18.68 -0.27
C ASP A 167 -7.23 18.56 -1.19
N ASN A 168 -7.86 17.37 -1.24
CA ASN A 168 -8.97 17.01 -2.13
C ASN A 168 -8.70 17.30 -3.62
N ASN A 169 -7.44 17.13 -4.03
CA ASN A 169 -6.97 17.37 -5.39
C ASN A 169 -6.66 16.03 -6.08
N LEU A 170 -6.92 15.96 -7.39
CA LEU A 170 -6.58 14.83 -8.29
C LEU A 170 -5.66 15.24 -9.45
N GLY A 171 -5.45 16.55 -9.66
CA GLY A 171 -4.67 17.08 -10.77
C GLY A 171 -3.17 16.86 -10.54
N SER A 172 -2.46 16.39 -11.55
CA SER A 172 -0.99 16.44 -11.54
C SER A 172 -0.50 17.87 -11.76
N VAL A 173 0.70 18.17 -11.25
CA VAL A 173 1.40 19.42 -11.59
C VAL A 173 2.09 19.15 -12.93
N SER A 174 1.90 20.02 -13.92
CA SER A 174 2.64 19.90 -15.18
C SER A 174 4.14 19.87 -14.88
N PRO A 175 4.93 18.98 -15.51
CA PRO A 175 6.37 19.00 -15.37
C PRO A 175 6.87 20.41 -15.66
N VAL A 176 7.73 20.94 -14.80
CA VAL A 176 8.39 22.21 -15.11
C VAL A 176 9.29 21.92 -16.30
N ASP A 177 8.95 22.46 -17.47
CA ASP A 177 9.87 22.45 -18.61
C ASP A 177 11.20 23.03 -18.12
N PRO A 178 12.34 22.34 -18.31
CA PRO A 178 13.63 22.94 -18.02
C PRO A 178 13.74 24.18 -18.90
N VAL A 179 13.62 25.35 -18.28
CA VAL A 179 13.81 26.63 -18.95
C VAL A 179 15.16 26.54 -19.65
N THR A 180 15.10 26.58 -20.99
CA THR A 180 16.29 26.68 -21.83
C THR A 180 16.87 28.06 -21.58
N THR A 181 17.72 28.19 -20.57
CA THR A 181 18.53 29.38 -20.36
C THR A 181 19.67 29.33 -21.38
N SER A 182 19.43 29.92 -22.54
CA SER A 182 20.49 30.21 -23.51
C SER A 182 21.34 31.40 -23.04
N ALA A 183 22.66 31.21 -23.12
CA ALA A 183 23.76 32.19 -23.10
C ALA A 183 24.38 32.57 -21.74
N PRO A 184 25.70 32.86 -21.72
CA PRO A 184 26.60 32.40 -20.66
C PRO A 184 26.81 33.43 -19.56
N GLU A 185 26.68 33.01 -18.30
CA GLU A 185 27.14 33.81 -17.16
C GLU A 185 28.65 33.67 -17.00
N GLN A 186 29.30 34.84 -17.04
CA GLN A 186 30.71 35.03 -16.78
C GLN A 186 31.10 34.45 -15.42
N SER A 187 32.18 33.67 -15.43
CA SER A 187 32.85 33.19 -14.22
C SER A 187 33.39 34.36 -13.41
N VAL A 188 32.75 34.65 -12.27
CA VAL A 188 33.40 35.42 -11.19
C VAL A 188 34.17 34.44 -10.29
N PRO A 189 35.44 34.68 -9.99
CA PRO A 189 36.26 33.76 -9.21
C PRO A 189 35.92 33.93 -7.73
N PHE A 190 35.22 32.97 -7.13
CA PHE A 190 35.10 32.91 -5.67
C PHE A 190 36.30 32.19 -5.07
N ALA A 191 37.32 33.01 -4.80
CA ALA A 191 38.44 32.66 -3.97
C ALA A 191 38.00 32.47 -2.50
N THR A 192 38.52 31.40 -1.92
CA THR A 192 39.02 31.33 -0.53
C THR A 192 38.01 31.26 0.63
N LYS A 193 37.82 30.01 1.11
CA LYS A 193 37.76 29.55 2.51
C LYS A 193 37.11 30.48 3.55
N ASN A 194 35.82 30.27 3.83
CA ASN A 194 35.19 30.68 5.10
C ASN A 194 34.85 29.46 5.96
N LYS A 195 35.81 29.06 6.82
CA LYS A 195 35.64 28.02 7.85
C LYS A 195 34.55 28.34 8.90
N ILE A 196 34.03 29.56 8.91
CA ILE A 196 33.08 30.07 9.91
C ILE A 196 31.64 29.65 9.59
N ALA A 197 31.28 29.54 8.29
CA ALA A 197 29.91 29.23 7.88
C ALA A 197 29.51 27.79 8.21
N THR A 198 30.43 26.82 8.06
CA THR A 198 30.17 25.40 8.34
C THR A 198 29.97 25.10 9.83
N VAL A 199 30.63 25.88 10.71
CA VAL A 199 30.51 25.72 12.16
C VAL A 199 29.15 26.23 12.66
N LEU A 200 28.65 27.33 12.09
CA LEU A 200 27.32 27.87 12.42
C LEU A 200 26.19 26.90 12.04
N THR A 201 26.26 26.25 10.88
CA THR A 201 25.26 25.24 10.48
C THR A 201 25.25 24.03 11.40
N LEU A 202 26.43 23.54 11.79
CA LEU A 202 26.55 22.43 12.74
C LEU A 202 25.99 22.76 14.12
N ILE A 203 26.25 23.98 14.62
CA ILE A 203 25.72 24.44 15.92
C ILE A 203 24.19 24.52 15.87
N VAL A 204 23.60 25.05 14.80
CA VAL A 204 22.13 25.12 14.66
C VAL A 204 21.53 23.71 14.61
N THR A 205 22.12 22.76 13.88
CA THR A 205 21.62 21.38 13.88
C THR A 205 21.75 20.70 15.25
N LEU A 206 22.86 20.93 15.96
CA LEU A 206 23.10 20.36 17.29
C LEU A 206 22.23 20.97 18.39
N ILE A 207 21.69 22.17 18.19
CA ILE A 207 20.72 22.78 19.12
C ILE A 207 19.30 22.27 18.86
N ASN A 208 18.94 22.00 17.59
CA ASN A 208 17.58 21.54 17.25
C ASN A 208 17.29 20.11 17.76
N VAL A 209 18.29 19.23 17.80
CA VAL A 209 18.14 17.86 18.32
C VAL A 209 17.73 17.82 19.80
N PRO A 210 18.43 18.47 20.74
CA PRO A 210 18.01 18.51 22.14
C PRO A 210 16.71 19.30 22.35
N VAL A 211 16.43 20.35 21.57
CA VAL A 211 15.13 21.03 21.61
C VAL A 211 13.98 20.09 21.22
N TYR A 212 14.19 19.24 20.20
CA TYR A 212 13.25 18.19 19.81
C TYR A 212 13.03 17.18 20.95
N TYR A 213 14.10 16.71 21.60
CA TYR A 213 13.99 15.81 22.75
C TYR A 213 13.31 16.44 23.98
N ILE A 214 13.61 17.71 24.29
CA ILE A 214 12.98 18.45 25.40
C ILE A 214 11.48 18.68 25.10
N ARG A 215 11.12 18.96 23.84
CA ARG A 215 9.72 19.15 23.43
C ARG A 215 8.92 17.85 23.47
N CYS A 216 9.53 16.72 23.09
CA CYS A 216 8.93 15.40 23.29
C CYS A 216 8.75 15.06 24.79
N ASN A 217 9.70 15.44 25.65
CA ASN A 217 9.64 15.13 27.07
C ASN A 217 8.64 16.03 27.85
N SER A 218 8.44 17.28 27.40
CA SER A 218 7.53 18.24 28.03
C SER A 218 6.04 17.85 27.92
N GLU A 219 5.67 17.03 26.94
CA GLU A 219 4.26 16.69 26.66
C GLU A 219 3.78 15.42 27.39
N ILE A 220 4.67 14.72 28.11
CA ILE A 220 4.32 13.60 29.00
C ILE A 220 3.47 14.07 30.21
N ASN A 221 3.50 15.37 30.54
CA ASN A 221 2.87 15.93 31.75
C ASN A 221 1.53 16.66 31.53
N SER A 222 0.90 16.60 30.36
CA SER A 222 -0.37 17.30 30.12
C SER A 222 -1.50 16.33 29.75
N GLY A 223 -2.11 15.73 30.78
CA GLY A 223 -3.33 14.94 30.64
C GLY A 223 -4.57 15.84 30.68
N ARG A 224 -5.41 15.77 29.63
CA ARG A 224 -6.78 16.30 29.68
C ARG A 224 -7.75 15.28 29.10
N THR A 225 -8.56 14.74 30.00
CA THR A 225 -9.64 13.76 29.80
C THR A 225 -10.81 14.40 29.05
N ASN A 226 -11.37 13.71 28.06
CA ASN A 226 -12.74 13.93 27.60
C ASN A 226 -13.36 12.59 27.19
N ASN A 227 -14.42 12.19 27.90
CA ASN A 227 -15.24 11.03 27.60
C ASN A 227 -16.34 11.41 26.61
N ARG A 228 -16.57 10.59 25.58
CA ARG A 228 -17.90 10.39 25.00
C ARG A 228 -18.04 8.97 24.49
N ILE A 229 -18.96 8.24 25.11
CA ILE A 229 -19.43 6.91 24.73
C ILE A 229 -20.53 7.09 23.68
N SER A 230 -20.52 6.24 22.64
CA SER A 230 -21.75 5.84 21.96
C SER A 230 -21.60 4.41 21.44
N SER A 231 -22.53 3.56 21.88
CA SER A 231 -22.73 2.17 21.49
C SER A 231 -23.42 2.04 20.13
N GLY A 232 -23.09 0.98 19.38
CA GLY A 232 -23.88 0.53 18.24
C GLY A 232 -23.16 -0.52 17.40
N GLU A 233 -23.47 -1.80 17.69
CA GLU A 233 -23.47 -2.99 16.82
C GLU A 233 -22.50 -3.06 15.62
N HIS A 234 -21.32 -3.63 15.85
CA HIS A 234 -20.62 -4.69 15.10
C HIS A 234 -19.43 -5.11 16.00
N GLN A 235 -19.21 -6.41 16.22
CA GLN A 235 -18.58 -6.93 17.44
C GLN A 235 -17.03 -6.83 17.44
N CYS A 236 -16.46 -5.62 17.35
CA CYS A 236 -15.07 -5.38 17.79
C CYS A 236 -14.99 -5.53 19.32
N ARG A 237 -13.96 -6.21 19.83
CA ARG A 237 -13.62 -6.15 21.26
C ARG A 237 -13.32 -4.69 21.63
N GLN A 238 -14.09 -4.13 22.55
CA GLN A 238 -13.85 -2.80 23.10
C GLN A 238 -12.91 -2.91 24.29
N PHE A 239 -11.85 -2.12 24.28
CA PHE A 239 -10.86 -2.07 25.36
C PHE A 239 -11.13 -0.86 26.23
N SER A 240 -11.07 -1.05 27.56
CA SER A 240 -11.12 0.09 28.49
C SER A 240 -9.80 0.86 28.45
N LEU A 241 -9.84 2.16 28.76
CA LEU A 241 -8.61 2.95 28.85
C LEU A 241 -7.65 2.36 29.88
N ASP A 242 -8.16 1.91 31.02
CA ASP A 242 -7.33 1.29 32.07
C ASP A 242 -6.66 0.00 31.60
N GLU A 243 -7.35 -0.80 30.79
CA GLU A 243 -6.79 -2.02 30.18
C GLU A 243 -5.68 -1.67 29.19
N MET A 244 -5.90 -0.68 28.31
CA MET A 244 -4.87 -0.20 27.39
C MET A 244 -3.66 0.36 28.13
N VAL A 245 -3.86 1.17 29.18
CA VAL A 245 -2.79 1.75 30.01
C VAL A 245 -1.98 0.66 30.70
N ARG A 246 -2.63 -0.38 31.23
CA ARG A 246 -1.93 -1.52 31.85
C ARG A 246 -1.13 -2.33 30.82
N SER A 247 -1.67 -2.55 29.62
CA SER A 247 -1.00 -3.35 28.59
C SER A 247 0.35 -2.78 28.15
N ILE A 248 0.55 -1.46 28.28
CA ILE A 248 1.75 -0.73 27.84
C ILE A 248 2.51 -0.11 29.02
N ASN A 249 2.33 -0.64 30.23
CA ASN A 249 3.01 -0.20 31.44
C ASN A 249 2.97 1.33 31.65
N ASN A 250 1.78 1.93 31.54
CA ASN A 250 1.57 3.37 31.66
C ASN A 250 2.34 4.24 30.65
N PHE A 251 2.37 3.80 29.39
CA PHE A 251 3.04 4.46 28.26
C PHE A 251 4.55 4.59 28.47
N ASP A 252 5.18 3.53 28.96
CA ASP A 252 6.63 3.48 29.15
C ASP A 252 7.36 3.79 27.82
N PRO A 253 8.24 4.82 27.78
CA PRO A 253 9.01 5.14 26.59
C PRO A 253 9.85 3.99 26.05
N GLN A 254 10.22 3.01 26.88
CA GLN A 254 10.96 1.82 26.44
C GLN A 254 10.13 0.86 25.57
N LEU A 255 8.80 0.97 25.65
CA LEU A 255 7.87 0.15 24.86
C LEU A 255 7.49 0.81 23.54
N VAL A 256 8.02 1.99 23.23
CA VAL A 256 7.78 2.66 21.95
C VAL A 256 8.42 1.86 20.83
N ILE A 257 7.59 1.42 19.88
CA ILE A 257 8.04 0.78 18.63
C ILE A 257 8.26 1.86 17.57
N GLU A 258 7.40 2.89 17.53
CA GLU A 258 7.45 3.92 16.50
C GLU A 258 6.96 5.28 17.01
N CYS A 259 7.64 6.36 16.60
CA CYS A 259 7.25 7.75 16.83
C CYS A 259 7.17 8.48 15.49
N GLY A 260 5.98 8.92 15.09
CA GLY A 260 5.75 9.64 13.84
C GLY A 260 4.93 10.92 14.00
N GLY A 261 4.64 11.60 12.89
CA GLY A 261 3.84 12.83 12.87
C GLY A 261 2.38 12.66 13.35
N TYR A 262 1.88 11.43 13.34
CA TYR A 262 0.47 11.10 13.56
C TYR A 262 0.20 10.36 14.88
N GLY A 263 1.23 10.15 15.70
CA GLY A 263 1.11 9.49 16.99
C GLY A 263 2.32 8.63 17.34
N THR A 264 2.22 7.99 18.50
CA THR A 264 3.22 7.07 19.01
C THR A 264 2.62 5.67 19.10
N VAL A 265 3.34 4.67 18.60
CA VAL A 265 2.96 3.26 18.66
C VAL A 265 3.77 2.58 19.76
N TYR A 266 3.06 1.96 20.71
CA TYR A 266 3.62 1.23 21.83
C TYR A 266 3.42 -0.26 21.63
N LYS A 267 4.40 -1.05 22.03
CA LYS A 267 4.25 -2.48 22.28
C LYS A 267 3.48 -2.66 23.58
N GLY A 268 2.43 -3.47 23.56
CA GLY A 268 1.73 -3.86 24.77
C GLY A 268 1.36 -5.33 24.76
N ASP A 269 0.97 -5.84 25.93
CA ASP A 269 0.47 -7.19 26.07
C ASP A 269 -0.90 -7.16 26.77
N ILE A 270 -1.89 -7.83 26.18
CA ILE A 270 -3.24 -7.98 26.72
C ILE A 270 -3.47 -9.43 27.21
N ASP A 271 -4.59 -9.67 27.88
CA ASP A 271 -4.98 -11.00 28.38
C ASP A 271 -3.92 -11.62 29.32
N GLY A 272 -3.32 -10.78 30.17
CA GLY A 272 -2.32 -11.21 31.14
C GLY A 272 -0.96 -11.60 30.54
N GLY A 273 -0.67 -11.20 29.30
CA GLY A 273 0.58 -11.50 28.61
C GLY A 273 0.44 -12.50 27.45
N GLU A 274 -0.76 -13.01 27.18
CA GLU A 274 -0.99 -14.03 26.15
C GLU A 274 -0.93 -13.46 24.74
N THR A 275 -1.40 -12.23 24.55
CA THR A 275 -1.45 -11.59 23.22
C THR A 275 -0.65 -10.29 23.20
N THR A 276 0.37 -10.23 22.36
CA THR A 276 1.12 -8.99 22.09
C THR A 276 0.37 -8.14 21.07
N VAL A 277 0.22 -6.86 21.37
CA VAL A 277 -0.51 -5.88 20.57
C VAL A 277 0.32 -4.62 20.30
N ALA A 278 -0.04 -3.90 19.24
CA ALA A 278 0.43 -2.55 18.98
C ALA A 278 -0.66 -1.54 19.40
N VAL A 279 -0.33 -0.65 20.33
CA VAL A 279 -1.25 0.39 20.83
C VAL A 279 -0.81 1.74 20.27
N LYS A 280 -1.64 2.34 19.41
CA LYS A 280 -1.37 3.66 18.82
C LYS A 280 -2.06 4.76 19.62
N ARG A 281 -1.29 5.75 20.08
CA ARG A 281 -1.80 6.93 20.78
C ARG A 281 -1.65 8.16 19.89
N LEU A 282 -2.76 8.85 19.68
CA LEU A 282 -2.76 10.15 19.01
C LEU A 282 -1.98 11.20 19.83
N LYS A 283 -1.15 11.98 19.14
CA LYS A 283 -0.43 13.12 19.73
C LYS A 283 -1.37 14.31 19.90
N SER A 284 -1.37 14.94 21.08
CA SER A 284 -2.14 16.14 21.37
C SER A 284 -1.64 17.35 20.56
N GLY A 285 -2.55 18.14 19.98
CA GLY A 285 -2.22 19.45 19.39
C GLY A 285 -2.00 19.48 17.87
N SER A 286 -2.26 18.40 17.15
CA SER A 286 -2.29 18.36 15.68
C SER A 286 -3.71 18.11 15.19
N SER A 287 -4.36 19.13 14.63
CA SER A 287 -5.70 19.00 14.01
C SER A 287 -5.67 18.07 12.79
N GLN A 288 -4.55 18.03 12.07
CA GLN A 288 -4.34 17.08 10.98
C GLN A 288 -4.23 15.64 11.50
N GLY A 289 -3.44 15.41 12.54
CA GLY A 289 -3.27 14.08 13.14
C GLY A 289 -4.57 13.51 13.71
N GLU A 290 -5.43 14.35 14.27
CA GLU A 290 -6.74 13.93 14.77
C GLU A 290 -7.65 13.38 13.66
N ASN A 291 -7.75 14.09 12.53
CA ASN A 291 -8.56 13.64 11.39
C ASN A 291 -8.04 12.32 10.80
N GLU A 292 -6.73 12.16 10.71
CA GLU A 292 -6.11 10.93 10.19
C GLU A 292 -6.31 9.74 11.14
N PHE A 293 -6.16 9.95 12.45
CA PHE A 293 -6.40 8.93 13.47
C PHE A 293 -7.85 8.43 13.48
N TRP A 294 -8.82 9.34 13.39
CA TRP A 294 -10.23 8.95 13.28
C TRP A 294 -10.55 8.23 11.96
N THR A 295 -9.89 8.61 10.87
CA THR A 295 -10.06 7.94 9.57
C THR A 295 -9.56 6.50 9.64
N GLU A 296 -8.41 6.28 10.26
CA GLU A 296 -7.83 4.95 10.47
C GLU A 296 -8.72 4.08 11.37
N ILE A 297 -9.18 4.61 12.50
CA ILE A 297 -10.15 3.92 13.36
C ILE A 297 -11.40 3.54 12.57
N LYS A 298 -11.94 4.47 11.77
CA LYS A 298 -13.15 4.22 10.97
C LYS A 298 -12.92 3.12 9.92
N MET A 299 -11.77 3.09 9.25
CA MET A 299 -11.46 2.07 8.23
C MET A 299 -11.17 0.70 8.83
N LEU A 300 -10.53 0.64 10.00
CA LEU A 300 -10.20 -0.63 10.67
C LEU A 300 -11.42 -1.20 11.40
N SER A 301 -12.26 -0.35 11.98
CA SER A 301 -13.49 -0.78 12.66
C SER A 301 -14.59 -1.26 11.72
N THR A 302 -14.54 -0.96 10.41
CA THR A 302 -15.47 -1.53 9.42
C THR A 302 -15.17 -2.98 9.04
N HIS A 303 -14.06 -3.55 9.52
CA HIS A 303 -13.67 -4.93 9.29
C HIS A 303 -13.73 -5.78 10.57
N CYS A 304 -14.35 -5.25 11.63
CA CYS A 304 -15.04 -6.04 12.64
C CYS A 304 -16.52 -6.19 12.24
#